data_AF-A0A0N4UZ66-F1
#
_entry.id   AF-A0A0N4UZ66-F1
#
_cell.length_a   1.000
_cell.length_b   1.000
_cell.length_c   1.000
_cell.angle_alpha   90.00
_cell.angle_beta   90.00
_cell.angle_gamma   90.00
#
_symmetry.space_group_name_H-M   'P 1'
#
loop_
_entity.id
_entity.type
_entity.pdbx_description
1 polymer ?
#
loop_
_entity_poly.entity_id
_entity_poly.type
_entity_poly.pdbx_seq_one_letter_code
_entity_poly.pdbx_strand_id
1 'polypeptide(L)'
;MEAAIESRLTALEERLGLPPYDGSKPDTVLDVFSLKKKINELGYGFIFKIQPDVLKKCCNIGEEPQYATFGQKRAGIEFGYDLMMERIRLLEQFQKNAEVRPFVKHSEDIHKLKQNFCELVEELKMQLKEFEELVKKAEQDKVAKEAS
;
A
#
# COMPACT_ATOMS: atom_id res chain seq x y z
N MET A 1 -12.40 34.47 -6.74
CA MET A 1 -12.68 33.04 -6.98
C MET A 1 -11.63 32.46 -7.93
N GLU A 2 -11.34 33.13 -9.06
CA GLU A 2 -10.29 32.73 -10.02
C GLU A 2 -8.89 32.64 -9.39
N ALA A 3 -8.45 33.65 -8.63
CA ALA A 3 -7.15 33.61 -7.95
C ALA A 3 -6.97 32.42 -6.97
N ALA A 4 -8.06 31.92 -6.38
CA ALA A 4 -8.01 30.75 -5.51
C ALA A 4 -7.95 29.43 -6.30
N ILE A 5 -8.53 29.41 -7.49
CA ILE A 5 -8.43 28.27 -8.42
C ILE A 5 -7.01 28.23 -8.99
N GLU A 6 -6.47 29.38 -9.38
CA GLU A 6 -5.13 29.54 -9.94
C GLU A 6 -4.06 29.11 -8.93
N SER A 7 -4.14 29.58 -7.68
CA SER A 7 -3.24 29.13 -6.60
C SER A 7 -3.31 27.62 -6.33
N ARG A 8 -4.50 27.03 -6.39
CA ARG A 8 -4.68 25.57 -6.24
C ARG A 8 -4.12 24.81 -7.44
N LEU A 9 -4.22 25.37 -8.64
CA LEU A 9 -3.67 24.79 -9.87
C LEU A 9 -2.14 24.78 -9.79
N THR A 10 -1.53 25.90 -9.43
CA THR A 10 -0.08 26.02 -9.26
C THR A 10 0.46 25.06 -8.21
N ALA A 11 -0.22 24.93 -7.06
CA ALA A 11 0.19 23.97 -6.02
C ALA A 11 0.09 22.51 -6.50
N LEU A 12 -0.86 22.19 -7.39
CA LEU A 12 -0.99 20.85 -7.98
C LEU A 12 0.10 20.61 -9.03
N GLU A 13 0.40 21.61 -9.86
CA GLU A 13 1.45 21.58 -10.87
C GLU A 13 2.83 21.35 -10.24
N GLU A 14 3.14 22.07 -9.15
CA GLU A 14 4.38 21.90 -8.38
C GLU A 14 4.50 20.49 -7.78
N ARG A 15 3.42 19.98 -7.17
CA ARG A 15 3.40 18.63 -6.58
C ARG A 15 3.57 17.52 -7.63
N LEU A 16 3.10 17.76 -8.85
CA LEU A 16 3.21 16.83 -9.97
C LEU A 16 4.50 17.02 -10.78
N GLY A 17 5.34 18.01 -10.43
CA GLY A 17 6.56 18.33 -11.15
C GLY A 17 6.31 18.78 -12.58
N LEU A 18 5.14 19.37 -12.85
CA LEU A 18 4.80 19.87 -14.18
C LEU A 18 5.56 21.17 -14.47
N PRO A 19 6.13 21.33 -15.68
CA PRO A 19 6.79 22.57 -16.06
C PRO A 19 5.77 23.73 -16.13
N PRO A 20 6.22 24.99 -15.99
CA PRO A 20 5.36 26.17 -16.14
C PRO A 20 4.67 26.16 -17.51
N TYR A 21 3.39 26.53 -17.54
CA TYR A 21 2.62 26.62 -18.77
C TYR A 21 3.21 27.67 -19.71
N ASP A 22 3.82 27.22 -20.81
CA ASP A 22 4.50 28.08 -21.80
C ASP A 22 3.60 28.43 -23.01
N GLY A 23 2.33 28.02 -22.99
CA GLY A 23 1.38 28.23 -24.08
C GLY A 23 1.64 27.35 -25.32
N SER A 24 2.63 26.45 -25.27
CA SER A 24 2.82 25.44 -26.30
C SER A 24 1.73 24.38 -26.19
N LYS A 25 1.18 23.95 -27.33
CA LYS A 25 0.32 22.76 -27.34
C LYS A 25 1.22 21.56 -27.05
N PRO A 26 0.95 20.76 -26.00
CA PRO A 26 1.75 19.59 -25.74
C PRO A 26 1.61 18.63 -26.92
N ASP A 27 2.73 18.27 -27.53
CA ASP A 27 2.81 17.16 -28.50
C ASP A 27 2.76 15.79 -27.79
N THR A 28 2.55 15.79 -26.47
CA THR A 28 2.36 14.58 -25.68
C THR A 28 0.88 14.18 -25.70
N VAL A 29 0.42 13.74 -26.88
CA VAL A 29 -0.62 12.70 -26.89
C VAL A 29 0.01 11.52 -26.15
N LEU A 30 -0.38 11.32 -24.90
CA LEU A 30 0.05 10.19 -24.09
C LEU A 30 -0.24 8.94 -24.92
N ASP A 31 0.80 8.31 -25.48
CA ASP A 31 0.62 7.15 -26.33
C ASP A 31 0.26 5.95 -25.45
N VAL A 32 -1.04 5.86 -25.16
CA VAL A 32 -1.66 4.80 -24.37
C VAL A 32 -1.31 3.44 -24.95
N PHE A 33 -1.12 3.34 -26.27
CA PHE A 33 -0.76 2.09 -26.92
C PHE A 33 0.68 1.67 -26.58
N SER A 34 1.65 2.59 -26.73
CA SER A 34 3.04 2.32 -26.33
C SER A 34 3.18 2.01 -24.84
N LEU A 35 2.44 2.71 -23.99
CA LEU A 35 2.42 2.45 -22.55
C LEU A 35 1.84 1.05 -22.24
N LYS A 36 0.72 0.68 -22.86
CA LYS A 36 0.10 -0.64 -22.69
C LYS A 36 1.02 -1.76 -23.18
N LYS A 37 1.72 -1.55 -24.30
CA LYS A 37 2.72 -2.48 -24.82
C LYS A 37 3.85 -2.69 -23.82
N LYS A 38 4.42 -1.62 -23.28
CA LYS A 38 5.51 -1.67 -22.29
C LYS A 38 5.09 -2.39 -21.00
N ILE A 39 3.88 -2.14 -20.50
CA ILE A 39 3.32 -2.83 -19.32
C ILE A 39 3.17 -4.33 -19.58
N ASN A 40 2.71 -4.73 -20.77
CA ASN A 40 2.62 -6.14 -21.16
C ASN A 40 4.00 -6.80 -21.26
N GLU A 41 4.97 -6.13 -21.89
CA GLU A 41 6.35 -6.63 -22.06
C GLU A 41 7.06 -6.85 -20.72
N LEU A 42 6.78 -6.01 -19.73
CA LEU A 42 7.27 -6.16 -18.36
C LEU A 42 6.56 -7.28 -17.56
N GLY A 43 5.59 -7.98 -18.16
CA GLY A 43 4.84 -9.06 -17.52
C GLY A 43 3.68 -8.60 -16.64
N TYR A 44 3.38 -7.30 -16.60
CA TYR A 44 2.30 -6.71 -15.79
C TYR A 44 0.96 -6.64 -16.54
N GLY A 45 0.82 -7.33 -17.67
CA GLY A 45 -0.39 -7.31 -18.49
C GLY A 45 -1.66 -7.82 -17.80
N PHE A 46 -1.52 -8.53 -16.68
CA PHE A 46 -2.65 -8.97 -15.86
C PHE A 46 -3.44 -7.79 -15.27
N ILE A 47 -2.83 -6.62 -15.10
CA ILE A 47 -3.49 -5.41 -14.59
C ILE A 47 -4.69 -5.02 -15.47
N PHE A 48 -4.58 -5.21 -16.79
CA PHE A 48 -5.68 -4.92 -17.72
C PHE A 48 -6.82 -5.93 -17.68
N LYS A 49 -6.64 -7.05 -16.98
CA LYS A 49 -7.68 -8.08 -16.77
C LYS A 49 -8.46 -7.86 -15.46
N ILE A 50 -8.00 -6.94 -14.61
CA ILE A 50 -8.68 -6.63 -13.35
C ILE A 50 -9.98 -5.90 -13.70
N GLN A 51 -11.10 -6.43 -13.22
CA GLN A 51 -12.40 -5.82 -13.49
C GLN A 51 -12.49 -4.42 -12.83
N PRO A 52 -13.10 -3.42 -13.49
CA PRO A 52 -13.17 -2.06 -12.96
C PRO A 52 -13.86 -1.96 -11.59
N ASP A 53 -14.83 -2.82 -11.31
CA ASP A 53 -15.50 -2.86 -10.01
C ASP A 53 -14.56 -3.33 -8.88
N VAL A 54 -13.62 -4.24 -9.19
CA VAL A 54 -12.56 -4.67 -8.27
C VAL A 54 -11.60 -3.52 -8.00
N LEU A 55 -11.18 -2.79 -9.03
CA LEU A 55 -10.34 -1.59 -8.86
C LEU A 55 -11.02 -0.53 -8.00
N LYS A 56 -12.33 -0.31 -8.23
CA LYS A 56 -13.12 0.65 -7.44
C LYS A 56 -13.24 0.23 -5.97
N LYS A 57 -13.39 -1.06 -5.68
CA LYS A 57 -13.36 -1.59 -4.31
C LYS A 57 -11.99 -1.38 -3.66
N CYS A 58 -10.90 -1.53 -4.42
CA CYS A 58 -9.54 -1.27 -3.92
C CYS A 58 -9.30 0.21 -3.56
N CYS A 59 -9.87 1.16 -4.30
CA CYS A 59 -9.78 2.58 -3.97
C CYS A 59 -10.38 2.93 -2.60
N ASN A 60 -11.40 2.17 -2.17
CA ASN A 60 -12.07 2.40 -0.88
C ASN A 60 -11.35 1.73 0.31
N ILE A 61 -10.28 0.95 0.07
CA ILE A 61 -9.49 0.30 1.14
C ILE A 61 -8.69 1.34 1.95
N GLY A 62 -8.41 2.51 1.37
CA GLY A 62 -7.69 3.60 2.04
C GLY A 62 -8.56 4.45 2.97
N GLU A 63 -9.88 4.23 3.00
CA GLU A 63 -10.76 4.91 3.93
C GLU A 63 -10.73 4.20 5.29
N GLU A 64 -10.63 4.97 6.37
CA GLU A 64 -10.58 4.41 7.72
C GLU A 64 -11.91 3.68 8.03
N PRO A 65 -11.88 2.37 8.33
CA PRO A 65 -13.10 1.60 8.51
C PRO A 65 -13.86 2.08 9.75
N GLN A 66 -15.12 2.49 9.54
CA GLN A 66 -16.01 2.84 10.64
C GLN A 66 -16.69 1.58 11.19
N TYR A 67 -16.30 1.18 12.41
CA TYR A 67 -16.88 0.03 13.08
C TYR A 67 -18.05 0.48 13.97
N ALA A 68 -19.29 0.14 13.60
CA ALA A 68 -20.46 0.48 14.41
C ALA A 68 -20.63 -0.43 15.64
N THR A 69 -19.99 -1.60 15.65
CA THR A 69 -20.11 -2.61 16.72
C THR A 69 -18.78 -3.30 17.01
N PHE A 70 -18.64 -3.86 18.23
CA PHE A 70 -17.47 -4.67 18.60
C PHE A 70 -17.31 -5.92 17.71
N GLY A 71 -18.42 -6.56 17.32
CA GLY A 71 -18.38 -7.72 16.41
C GLY A 71 -17.82 -7.37 15.03
N GLN A 72 -18.17 -6.21 14.47
CA GLN A 72 -17.58 -5.71 13.23
C GLN A 72 -16.10 -5.36 13.39
N LYS A 73 -15.71 -4.78 14.53
CA LYS A 73 -14.30 -4.51 14.84
C LYS A 73 -13.48 -5.79 14.91
N ARG A 74 -14.01 -6.84 15.57
CA ARG A 74 -13.39 -8.15 15.63
C ARG A 74 -13.24 -8.78 14.24
N ALA A 75 -14.30 -8.78 13.43
CA ALA A 75 -14.24 -9.30 12.07
C ALA A 75 -13.23 -8.53 11.19
N GLY A 76 -13.11 -7.21 11.39
CA GLY A 76 -12.09 -6.39 10.73
C GLY A 76 -10.67 -6.76 11.14
N ILE A 77 -10.44 -7.07 12.42
CA ILE A 77 -9.15 -7.55 12.93
C ILE A 77 -8.79 -8.91 12.33
N GLU A 78 -9.73 -9.85 12.32
CA GLU A 78 -9.55 -11.19 11.74
C GLU A 78 -9.22 -11.10 10.24
N PHE A 79 -9.97 -10.30 9.48
CA PHE A 79 -9.68 -10.02 8.07
C PHE A 79 -8.30 -9.37 7.86
N GLY A 80 -7.94 -8.40 8.71
CA GLY A 80 -6.63 -7.74 8.66
C GLY A 80 -5.48 -8.71 8.90
N TYR A 81 -5.65 -9.64 9.86
CA TYR A 81 -4.69 -10.70 10.14
C TYR A 81 -4.51 -11.65 8.95
N ASP A 82 -5.61 -12.14 8.38
CA ASP A 82 -5.57 -13.03 7.20
C ASP A 82 -4.88 -12.35 6.02
N LEU A 83 -5.17 -11.06 5.79
CA LEU A 83 -4.54 -10.26 4.75
C LEU A 83 -3.03 -10.10 4.97
N MET A 84 -2.59 -9.89 6.22
CA MET A 84 -1.16 -9.81 6.56
C MET A 84 -0.46 -11.14 6.29
N MET A 85 -1.06 -12.26 6.68
CA MET A 85 -0.50 -13.60 6.45
C MET A 85 -0.36 -13.92 4.96
N GLU A 86 -1.37 -13.60 4.14
CA GLU A 86 -1.28 -13.79 2.69
C GLU A 86 -0.23 -12.88 2.04
N ARG A 87 -0.08 -11.64 2.51
CA ARG A 87 1.01 -10.76 2.06
C ARG A 87 2.37 -11.38 2.36
N ILE A 88 2.60 -11.85 3.59
CA ILE A 88 3.85 -12.52 3.98
C ILE A 88 4.13 -13.70 3.05
N ARG A 89 3.13 -14.57 2.83
CA ARG A 89 3.25 -15.73 1.92
C ARG A 89 3.65 -15.32 0.49
N LEU A 90 2.99 -14.30 -0.07
CA LEU A 90 3.30 -13.82 -1.42
C LEU A 90 4.70 -13.20 -1.50
N LEU A 91 5.13 -12.51 -0.45
CA LEU A 91 6.45 -11.89 -0.34
C LEU A 91 7.56 -12.96 -0.26
N GLU A 92 7.35 -14.02 0.52
CA GLU A 92 8.26 -15.17 0.55
C GLU A 92 8.38 -15.86 -0.82
N GLN A 93 7.26 -16.03 -1.53
CA GLN A 93 7.26 -16.58 -2.88
C GLN A 93 8.01 -15.67 -3.86
N PHE A 94 7.82 -14.36 -3.77
CA PHE A 94 8.54 -13.39 -4.59
C PHE A 94 10.05 -13.46 -4.33
N GLN A 95 10.48 -13.52 -3.06
CA GLN A 95 11.89 -13.65 -2.71
C GLN A 95 12.51 -14.94 -3.27
N LYS A 96 11.84 -16.09 -3.10
CA LYS A 96 12.28 -17.38 -3.68
C LYS A 96 12.43 -17.30 -5.19
N ASN A 97 11.51 -16.61 -5.88
CA ASN A 97 11.56 -16.45 -7.33
C ASN A 97 12.60 -15.42 -7.80
N ALA A 98 12.97 -14.45 -6.95
CA ALA A 98 13.99 -13.44 -7.24
C ALA A 98 15.41 -14.01 -7.13
N GLU A 99 15.66 -14.97 -6.24
CA GLU A 99 16.97 -15.66 -6.12
C GLU A 99 17.33 -16.50 -7.36
N VAL A 100 16.37 -16.81 -8.25
CA VAL A 100 16.57 -17.62 -9.46
C VAL A 100 17.04 -16.80 -10.69
N ARG A 101 17.15 -15.46 -10.61
CA ARG A 101 17.65 -14.63 -11.72
C ARG A 101 18.87 -13.79 -11.35
N PRO A 102 20.08 -14.10 -11.86
CA PRO A 102 21.16 -13.13 -11.90
C PRO A 102 20.90 -12.18 -13.07
N PHE A 103 20.22 -11.06 -12.84
CA PHE A 103 20.17 -9.97 -13.81
C PHE A 103 20.65 -8.66 -13.21
N VAL A 104 21.88 -8.33 -13.62
CA VAL A 104 22.65 -7.12 -13.34
C VAL A 104 21.91 -5.92 -13.94
N LYS A 105 21.24 -5.10 -13.10
CA LYS A 105 21.05 -3.64 -13.24
C LYS A 105 20.15 -2.97 -12.19
N HIS A 106 19.42 -3.70 -11.34
CA HIS A 106 18.53 -3.12 -10.30
C HIS A 106 19.03 -3.32 -8.86
N SER A 107 20.34 -3.50 -8.66
CA SER A 107 20.92 -3.89 -7.36
C SER A 107 20.62 -2.91 -6.23
N GLU A 108 20.63 -1.60 -6.49
CA GLU A 108 20.41 -0.58 -5.45
C GLU A 108 18.95 -0.48 -5.04
N ASP A 109 18.01 -0.49 -6.00
CA ASP A 109 16.58 -0.46 -5.71
C ASP A 109 16.13 -1.73 -4.98
N ILE A 110 16.67 -2.89 -5.35
CA ILE A 110 16.40 -4.16 -4.66
C ILE A 110 17.01 -4.13 -3.25
N HIS A 111 18.19 -3.56 -3.08
CA HIS A 111 18.81 -3.48 -1.75
C HIS A 111 18.03 -2.55 -0.83
N LYS A 112 17.57 -1.41 -1.35
CA LYS A 112 16.74 -0.44 -0.63
C LYS A 112 15.36 -1.01 -0.30
N LEU A 113 14.76 -1.76 -1.24
CA LEU A 113 13.52 -2.48 -0.99
C LEU A 113 13.70 -3.54 0.09
N LYS A 114 14.80 -4.30 0.07
CA LYS A 114 15.13 -5.28 1.13
C LYS A 114 15.32 -4.60 2.48
N GLN A 115 15.97 -3.45 2.52
CA GLN A 115 16.19 -2.71 3.77
C GLN A 115 14.88 -2.21 4.37
N ASN A 116 14.05 -1.53 3.56
CA ASN A 116 12.71 -1.09 3.98
C ASN A 116 11.85 -2.28 4.46
N PHE A 117 12.02 -3.45 3.84
CA PHE A 117 11.31 -4.66 4.21
C PHE A 117 11.74 -5.18 5.59
N CYS A 118 13.05 -5.21 5.87
CA CYS A 118 13.56 -5.59 7.19
C CYS A 118 13.07 -4.62 8.29
N GLU A 119 13.08 -3.31 8.01
CA GLU A 119 12.62 -2.28 8.95
C GLU A 119 11.12 -2.47 9.28
N LEU A 120 10.28 -2.70 8.25
CA LEU A 120 8.86 -2.96 8.44
C LEU A 120 8.59 -4.23 9.26
N VAL A 121 9.38 -5.29 9.04
CA VAL A 121 9.24 -6.54 9.80
C VAL A 121 9.56 -6.34 11.28
N GLU A 122 10.60 -5.58 11.60
CA GLU A 122 10.94 -5.29 13.00
C GLU A 122 9.90 -4.39 13.68
N GLU A 123 9.34 -3.42 12.95
CA GLU A 123 8.26 -2.57 13.45
C GLU A 123 7.00 -3.39 13.78
N LEU A 124 6.61 -4.32 12.89
CA LEU A 124 5.49 -5.22 13.12
C LEU A 124 5.71 -6.15 14.32
N LYS A 125 6.95 -6.63 14.53
CA LYS A 125 7.28 -7.44 15.71
C LYS A 125 7.16 -6.64 17.01
N MET A 126 7.61 -5.39 17.02
CA MET A 126 7.45 -4.52 18.20
C MET A 126 5.98 -4.28 18.52
N GLN A 127 5.17 -3.97 17.50
CA GLN A 127 3.72 -3.76 17.67
C GLN A 127 3.00 -5.00 18.20
N LEU A 128 3.36 -6.20 17.72
CA LEU A 128 2.83 -7.46 18.24
C LEU A 128 3.11 -7.61 19.73
N LYS A 129 4.34 -7.30 20.16
CA LYS A 129 4.74 -7.40 21.56
C LYS A 129 4.00 -6.41 22.46
N GLU A 130 3.85 -5.16 22.02
CA GLU A 130 3.05 -4.16 22.73
C GLU A 130 1.58 -4.62 22.87
N PHE A 131 1.03 -5.22 21.82
CA PHE A 131 -0.33 -5.73 21.84
C PHE A 131 -0.48 -6.90 22.84
N GLU A 132 0.46 -7.83 22.88
CA GLU A 132 0.48 -8.92 23.87
C GLU A 132 0.53 -8.39 25.31
N GLU A 133 1.34 -7.36 25.57
CA GLU A 133 1.43 -6.73 26.90
C GLU A 133 0.12 -6.05 27.30
N LEU A 134 -0.54 -5.36 26.36
CA LEU A 134 -1.85 -4.74 26.59
C LEU A 134 -2.95 -5.76 26.88
N VAL A 135 -2.98 -6.87 26.12
CA VAL A 135 -3.92 -7.97 26.37
C VAL A 135 -3.71 -8.54 27.76
N LYS A 136 -2.46 -8.83 28.14
CA LYS A 136 -2.11 -9.37 29.45
C LYS A 136 -2.53 -8.44 30.60
N LYS A 137 -2.35 -7.13 30.43
CA LYS A 137 -2.79 -6.12 31.41
C LYS A 137 -4.32 -6.08 31.53
N ALA A 138 -5.03 -6.11 30.42
CA ALA A 138 -6.49 -6.13 30.41
C ALA A 138 -7.08 -7.39 31.08
N GLU A 139 -6.42 -8.54 30.90
CA GLU A 139 -6.80 -9.79 31.59
C GLU A 139 -6.57 -9.69 33.11
N GLN A 140 -5.44 -9.12 33.55
CA GLN A 140 -5.16 -8.90 34.97
C GLN A 140 -6.17 -7.95 35.63
N ASP A 141 -6.49 -6.84 34.95
CA ASP A 141 -7.48 -5.87 35.44
C ASP A 141 -8.90 -6.46 35.53
N LYS A 142 -9.23 -7.39 34.63
CA LYS A 142 -10.49 -8.14 34.68
C LYS A 142 -10.55 -9.07 35.89
N VAL A 143 -9.50 -9.86 36.12
CA VAL A 143 -9.41 -10.77 37.27
C VAL A 143 -9.45 -9.99 38.59
N ALA A 144 -8.79 -8.83 38.67
CA ALA A 144 -8.82 -7.97 39.86
C ALA A 144 -10.21 -7.38 40.14
N LYS A 145 -10.99 -7.06 39.09
CA LYS A 145 -12.38 -6.57 39.22
C LYS A 145 -13.39 -7.66 39.57
N GLU A 146 -13.15 -8.90 39.17
CA GLU A 146 -14.01 -10.04 39.51
C GLU A 146 -13.75 -10.59 40.92
N ALA A 147 -12.61 -10.24 41.53
CA ALA A 147 -12.21 -10.63 42.88
C ALA A 147 -12.54 -9.59 43.98
N SER A 148 -13.08 -8.43 43.62
CA SER A 148 -13.55 -7.36 44.54
C SER A 148 -15.07 -7.25 44.55
#